data_AF-A0A8T8E5V0-F1
#
_entry.id   AF-A0A8T8E5V0-F1
#
_cell.length_a   1.000
_cell.length_b   1.000
_cell.length_c   1.000
_cell.angle_alpha   90.00
_cell.angle_beta   90.00
_cell.angle_gamma   90.00
#
_symmetry.space_group_name_H-M   'P 1'
#
loop_
_entity.id
_entity.type
_entity.pdbx_description
1 polymer ?
#
loop_
_entity_poly.entity_id
_entity_poly.type
_entity_poly.pdbx_seq_one_letter_code
_entity_poly.pdbx_strand_id
1 'polypeptide(L)'
;MTNPDRMTRRTVVRAAGLATATAALAGCIDESSVDDPDDADDAGSQPSDGQASEPDETDDEDQSNGDEAADDTEAAPPRIELRGELDGWRGLAPAGLEGDVNPTLTLEVGRTYRLGWTEGDGLGHNIEIRDADDTVVDDLSTPVTQKPGEEQWLEFEATEEMAAYVCKPHESNMRGEISVETPVNPGSDSSDDEESAEGQEVRIEPGTRVEFRAQTVEWEGIAPAPVEGVPNPTLVLEDGETYELGWTEGDGSEHNIEIRNADDEVVDGLSTELASEDEPTDQVLAFEASAEMAAYACAPHVSHMQGEIRIEGATPE
;
A
#
# COMPACT_ATOMS: atom_id res chain seq x y z
N MET A 1 30.65 -9.92 -60.35
CA MET A 1 30.23 -11.35 -60.30
C MET A 1 29.07 -11.48 -59.30
N THR A 2 28.33 -12.60 -59.36
CA THR A 2 27.48 -13.17 -58.28
C THR A 2 26.55 -12.26 -57.46
N ASN A 3 25.26 -12.35 -57.79
CA ASN A 3 24.10 -12.33 -56.86
C ASN A 3 24.01 -13.72 -56.15
N PRO A 4 23.02 -14.09 -55.28
CA PRO A 4 21.91 -13.32 -54.70
C PRO A 4 21.56 -13.61 -53.20
N ASP A 5 20.49 -12.96 -52.73
CA ASP A 5 19.41 -13.50 -51.83
C ASP A 5 19.62 -13.81 -50.34
N ARG A 6 18.70 -13.28 -49.50
CA ARG A 6 18.02 -14.10 -48.47
C ARG A 6 16.62 -13.60 -48.08
N MET A 7 15.65 -13.87 -48.96
CA MET A 7 14.21 -14.10 -48.75
C MET A 7 13.52 -13.55 -47.48
N THR A 8 12.54 -12.69 -47.69
CA THR A 8 11.38 -12.54 -46.78
C THR A 8 10.57 -13.84 -46.67
N ARG A 9 10.06 -14.17 -45.48
CA ARG A 9 8.99 -15.16 -45.29
C ARG A 9 7.99 -14.72 -44.22
N ARG A 10 6.76 -14.44 -44.64
CA ARG A 10 5.58 -14.38 -43.77
C ARG A 10 5.12 -15.81 -43.49
N THR A 11 4.84 -16.14 -42.24
CA THR A 11 4.14 -17.38 -41.85
C THR A 11 2.75 -17.00 -41.35
N VAL A 12 1.72 -17.32 -42.14
CA VAL A 12 0.31 -17.20 -41.71
C VAL A 12 -0.17 -18.60 -41.36
N VAL A 13 -0.46 -18.85 -40.09
CA VAL A 13 -1.09 -20.10 -39.65
C VAL A 13 -2.60 -19.97 -39.78
N ARG A 14 -3.21 -20.84 -40.61
CA ARG A 14 -4.64 -21.11 -40.57
C ARG A 14 -4.86 -22.39 -39.76
N ALA A 15 -5.48 -22.27 -38.59
CA ALA A 15 -6.06 -23.40 -37.88
C ALA A 15 -7.55 -23.51 -38.23
N ALA A 16 -8.00 -24.69 -38.63
CA ALA A 16 -9.41 -25.01 -38.81
C ALA A 16 -9.66 -26.40 -38.21
N GLY A 17 -10.50 -26.46 -37.18
CA GLY A 17 -10.85 -27.69 -36.46
C GLY A 17 -12.35 -27.73 -36.18
N LEU A 18 -13.05 -28.68 -36.80
CA LEU A 18 -14.46 -28.93 -36.56
C LEU A 18 -14.61 -29.95 -35.41
N ALA A 19 -15.38 -29.58 -34.39
CA ALA A 19 -15.92 -30.52 -33.41
C ALA A 19 -17.45 -30.53 -33.55
N THR A 20 -17.99 -31.58 -34.17
CA THR A 20 -19.44 -31.75 -34.36
C THR A 20 -20.04 -32.52 -33.19
N ALA A 21 -20.84 -31.85 -32.36
CA ALA A 21 -21.71 -32.48 -31.38
C ALA A 21 -23.17 -32.40 -31.85
N THR A 22 -23.83 -33.54 -32.04
CA THR A 22 -25.23 -33.61 -32.49
C THR A 22 -26.19 -33.58 -31.31
N ALA A 23 -27.08 -32.58 -31.25
CA ALA A 23 -28.19 -32.53 -30.30
C ALA A 23 -29.54 -32.62 -31.03
N ALA A 24 -30.33 -33.64 -30.71
CA ALA A 24 -31.71 -33.84 -31.17
C ALA A 24 -32.49 -34.69 -30.14
N LEU A 25 -33.82 -34.53 -30.07
CA LEU A 25 -34.65 -34.90 -28.91
C LEU A 25 -35.63 -36.05 -29.20
N ALA A 26 -35.79 -36.98 -28.25
CA ALA A 26 -36.98 -37.83 -28.03
C ALA A 26 -36.85 -38.63 -26.69
N GLY A 27 -37.93 -39.02 -25.98
CA GLY A 27 -39.33 -38.63 -26.21
C GLY A 27 -40.45 -39.59 -25.78
N CYS A 28 -40.37 -40.32 -24.66
CA CYS A 28 -41.48 -41.11 -24.05
C CYS A 28 -41.15 -41.41 -22.57
N ILE A 29 -41.99 -41.22 -21.53
CA ILE A 29 -43.41 -41.52 -21.18
C ILE A 29 -43.70 -42.97 -20.72
N ASP A 30 -44.17 -43.09 -19.46
CA ASP A 30 -44.95 -44.19 -18.81
C ASP A 30 -45.24 -43.73 -17.35
N GLU A 31 -46.22 -42.85 -17.10
CA GLU A 31 -47.61 -43.18 -16.69
C GLU A 31 -47.78 -44.29 -15.63
N SER A 32 -48.21 -43.88 -14.42
CA SER A 32 -49.01 -44.72 -13.51
C SER A 32 -49.93 -43.82 -12.69
N SER A 33 -51.17 -43.70 -13.17
CA SER A 33 -52.15 -42.69 -12.74
C SER A 33 -53.15 -43.25 -11.73
N VAL A 34 -53.52 -42.46 -10.71
CA VAL A 34 -54.88 -42.39 -10.14
C VAL A 34 -55.10 -41.00 -9.53
N ASP A 35 -56.32 -40.49 -9.69
CA ASP A 35 -56.82 -39.17 -9.27
C ASP A 35 -58.19 -39.39 -8.61
N ASP A 36 -58.50 -38.65 -7.54
CA ASP A 36 -59.88 -38.31 -7.13
C ASP A 36 -59.86 -37.17 -6.07
N PRO A 37 -60.78 -36.19 -6.09
CA PRO A 37 -60.77 -35.00 -5.22
C PRO A 37 -61.92 -34.96 -4.16
N ASP A 38 -62.45 -33.76 -3.84
CA ASP A 38 -63.59 -33.42 -2.94
C ASP A 38 -63.31 -33.66 -1.42
N ASP A 39 -63.80 -32.93 -0.40
CA ASP A 39 -64.54 -31.64 -0.20
C ASP A 39 -64.21 -31.17 1.27
N ALA A 40 -64.50 -30.00 1.86
CA ALA A 40 -65.31 -28.81 1.55
C ALA A 40 -64.88 -27.56 2.40
N ASP A 41 -65.76 -26.56 2.48
CA ASP A 41 -65.85 -25.31 3.30
C ASP A 41 -65.55 -25.47 4.84
N ASP A 42 -65.26 -24.44 5.67
CA ASP A 42 -65.90 -23.10 5.83
C ASP A 42 -65.12 -22.14 6.79
N ALA A 43 -65.62 -20.91 6.92
CA ALA A 43 -65.16 -19.69 7.61
C ALA A 43 -64.75 -19.71 9.10
N GLY A 44 -64.11 -18.60 9.55
CA GLY A 44 -64.34 -18.09 10.92
C GLY A 44 -63.45 -16.99 11.53
N SER A 45 -63.78 -15.71 11.32
CA SER A 45 -63.54 -14.56 12.25
C SER A 45 -62.14 -13.97 12.50
N GLN A 46 -62.14 -12.66 12.80
CA GLN A 46 -61.00 -11.81 13.23
C GLN A 46 -61.01 -11.58 14.78
N PRO A 47 -60.42 -10.50 15.35
CA PRO A 47 -59.10 -10.49 15.96
C PRO A 47 -59.15 -10.11 17.46
N SER A 48 -58.00 -9.83 18.10
CA SER A 48 -57.92 -9.00 19.32
C SER A 48 -56.54 -8.38 19.51
N ASP A 49 -56.53 -7.13 19.94
CA ASP A 49 -55.35 -6.32 20.23
C ASP A 49 -54.77 -6.60 21.64
N GLY A 50 -53.49 -6.26 21.85
CA GLY A 50 -52.82 -6.33 23.15
C GLY A 50 -51.71 -5.29 23.26
N GLN A 51 -51.96 -4.20 23.99
CA GLN A 51 -51.06 -3.07 24.19
C GLN A 51 -50.64 -2.96 25.67
N ALA A 52 -49.61 -2.15 25.95
CA ALA A 52 -49.05 -1.78 27.27
C ALA A 52 -48.12 -2.85 27.89
N SER A 53 -47.07 -2.48 28.64
CA SER A 53 -46.40 -1.17 28.83
C SER A 53 -45.00 -1.38 29.42
N GLU A 54 -44.16 -0.36 29.35
CA GLU A 54 -42.85 -0.28 30.03
C GLU A 54 -43.00 -0.27 31.57
N PRO A 55 -41.91 -0.56 32.30
CA PRO A 55 -41.38 0.51 33.16
C PRO A 55 -39.88 0.76 33.02
N ASP A 56 -39.54 2.03 33.14
CA ASP A 56 -38.25 2.61 33.53
C ASP A 56 -37.98 2.33 35.02
N GLU A 57 -36.72 2.10 35.42
CA GLU A 57 -36.10 2.68 36.63
C GLU A 57 -34.57 2.82 36.40
N THR A 58 -33.93 3.77 37.10
CA THR A 58 -32.67 4.43 36.73
C THR A 58 -31.40 3.91 37.42
N ASP A 59 -30.25 4.48 36.99
CA ASP A 59 -28.98 4.67 37.71
C ASP A 59 -28.19 3.46 38.25
N ASP A 60 -26.92 3.39 37.82
CA ASP A 60 -25.76 3.52 38.72
C ASP A 60 -24.51 3.86 37.87
N GLU A 61 -23.84 4.98 38.16
CA GLU A 61 -22.53 5.32 37.56
C GLU A 61 -21.40 4.71 38.41
N ASP A 62 -20.48 3.95 37.80
CA ASP A 62 -19.21 3.57 38.44
C ASP A 62 -18.01 3.89 37.53
N GLN A 63 -17.17 4.83 37.97
CA GLN A 63 -15.98 5.28 37.26
C GLN A 63 -14.78 4.40 37.65
N SER A 64 -14.68 3.23 37.02
CA SER A 64 -13.43 2.44 37.08
C SER A 64 -12.36 3.08 36.20
N ASN A 65 -11.63 4.06 36.75
CA ASN A 65 -10.31 4.45 36.22
C ASN A 65 -9.36 3.25 36.34
N GLY A 66 -9.33 2.42 35.31
CA GLY A 66 -8.36 1.34 35.14
C GLY A 66 -7.01 1.94 34.76
N ASP A 67 -6.05 1.80 35.66
CA ASP A 67 -4.62 2.01 35.39
C ASP A 67 -4.17 0.87 34.45
N GLU A 68 -4.36 1.06 33.13
CA GLU A 68 -3.95 0.11 32.09
C GLU A 68 -2.42 0.15 31.99
N ALA A 69 -1.77 -0.59 32.91
CA ALA A 69 -0.34 -0.79 32.90
C ALA A 69 0.10 -1.30 31.52
N ALA A 70 1.12 -0.66 30.95
CA ALA A 70 1.67 -1.04 29.66
C ALA A 70 2.08 -2.52 29.68
N ASP A 71 1.30 -3.34 28.97
CA ASP A 71 1.60 -4.75 28.79
C ASP A 71 2.71 -4.86 27.76
N ASP A 72 3.84 -5.43 28.17
CA ASP A 72 5.08 -5.59 27.40
C ASP A 72 4.93 -6.74 26.37
N THR A 73 3.80 -6.72 25.65
CA THR A 73 3.51 -7.61 24.52
C THR A 73 4.32 -7.13 23.33
N GLU A 74 5.39 -7.87 23.04
CA GLU A 74 6.16 -7.81 21.80
C GLU A 74 5.19 -7.80 20.60
N ALA A 75 5.15 -6.67 19.88
CA ALA A 75 4.16 -6.46 18.83
C ALA A 75 4.34 -7.49 17.71
N ALA A 76 3.23 -8.09 17.27
CA ALA A 76 3.26 -9.12 16.22
C ALA A 76 3.92 -8.57 14.94
N PRO A 77 4.76 -9.37 14.24
CA PRO A 77 5.56 -8.90 13.12
C PRO A 77 4.69 -8.29 12.00
N PRO A 78 5.13 -7.18 11.37
CA PRO A 78 4.34 -6.53 10.33
C PRO A 78 3.98 -7.49 9.19
N ARG A 79 2.72 -7.43 8.76
CA ARG A 79 2.18 -8.32 7.73
C ARG A 79 2.19 -7.65 6.37
N ILE A 80 2.75 -8.36 5.40
CA ILE A 80 2.69 -8.01 3.98
C ILE A 80 1.80 -9.06 3.31
N GLU A 81 0.66 -8.63 2.78
CA GLU A 81 -0.36 -9.52 2.22
C GLU A 81 -0.57 -9.24 0.73
N LEU A 82 -0.53 -10.30 -0.08
CA LEU A 82 -0.58 -10.24 -1.54
C LEU A 82 -1.75 -11.06 -2.11
N ARG A 83 -2.19 -10.68 -3.31
CA ARG A 83 -2.98 -11.52 -4.23
C ARG A 83 -2.08 -12.07 -5.34
N GLY A 84 -2.18 -13.36 -5.62
CA GLY A 84 -1.47 -14.02 -6.73
C GLY A 84 -2.27 -13.95 -8.04
N GLU A 85 -1.87 -13.08 -8.96
CA GLU A 85 -2.46 -12.95 -10.30
C GLU A 85 -1.40 -13.28 -11.38
N LEU A 86 -1.77 -13.91 -12.50
CA LEU A 86 -0.82 -14.31 -13.55
C LEU A 86 0.01 -13.14 -14.12
N ASP A 87 -0.50 -11.91 -14.03
CA ASP A 87 0.16 -10.67 -14.45
C ASP A 87 1.02 -10.00 -13.36
N GLY A 88 0.96 -10.46 -12.11
CA GLY A 88 1.86 -10.02 -11.03
C GLY A 88 1.34 -10.33 -9.62
N TRP A 89 2.18 -10.07 -8.62
CA TRP A 89 1.71 -9.98 -7.23
C TRP A 89 0.97 -8.67 -7.03
N ARG A 90 -0.30 -8.69 -6.60
CA ARG A 90 -1.00 -7.45 -6.25
C ARG A 90 -0.98 -7.23 -4.74
N GLY A 91 -0.57 -6.06 -4.27
CA GLY A 91 -0.60 -5.76 -2.83
C GLY A 91 -2.03 -5.63 -2.28
N LEU A 92 -2.22 -6.10 -1.03
CA LEU A 92 -3.47 -6.02 -0.26
C LEU A 92 -3.24 -5.42 1.14
N ALA A 93 -2.08 -5.65 1.76
CA ALA A 93 -1.67 -5.02 3.02
C ALA A 93 -0.14 -4.89 3.11
N PRO A 94 0.41 -3.88 3.82
CA PRO A 94 -0.28 -2.72 4.40
C PRO A 94 -0.94 -1.83 3.32
N ALA A 95 -1.78 -0.87 3.74
CA ALA A 95 -2.59 -0.05 2.84
C ALA A 95 -1.77 0.72 1.78
N GLY A 96 -0.54 1.12 2.10
CA GLY A 96 0.39 1.75 1.16
C GLY A 96 0.96 0.83 0.08
N LEU A 97 0.53 -0.43 -0.01
CA LEU A 97 0.77 -1.33 -1.14
C LEU A 97 -0.54 -1.72 -1.87
N GLU A 98 -1.71 -1.22 -1.45
CA GLU A 98 -3.00 -1.75 -1.91
C GLU A 98 -3.24 -1.45 -3.40
N GLY A 99 -3.27 -2.50 -4.22
CA GLY A 99 -3.55 -2.42 -5.65
C GLY A 99 -2.32 -2.42 -6.56
N ASP A 100 -1.13 -2.13 -6.05
CA ASP A 100 0.14 -2.11 -6.80
C ASP A 100 0.53 -3.49 -7.32
N VAL A 101 1.28 -3.52 -8.44
CA VAL A 101 1.69 -4.77 -9.12
C VAL A 101 3.19 -4.99 -9.01
N ASN A 102 3.57 -6.05 -8.30
CA ASN A 102 4.93 -6.35 -7.86
C ASN A 102 5.60 -5.18 -7.09
N PRO A 103 4.93 -4.57 -6.08
CA PRO A 103 5.49 -3.44 -5.33
C PRO A 103 6.85 -3.81 -4.70
N THR A 104 7.76 -2.84 -4.61
CA THR A 104 9.00 -2.97 -3.83
C THR A 104 8.64 -3.08 -2.35
N LEU A 105 9.22 -4.07 -1.67
CA LEU A 105 9.05 -4.26 -0.23
C LEU A 105 10.24 -3.65 0.50
N THR A 106 10.03 -2.49 1.12
CA THR A 106 11.02 -1.85 2.01
C THR A 106 10.95 -2.49 3.40
N LEU A 107 12.08 -3.02 3.87
CA LEU A 107 12.20 -3.79 5.11
C LEU A 107 13.41 -3.32 5.93
N GLU A 108 13.26 -3.10 7.24
CA GLU A 108 14.38 -2.79 8.13
C GLU A 108 15.20 -4.04 8.46
N VAL A 109 16.53 -3.97 8.29
CA VAL A 109 17.44 -5.07 8.63
C VAL A 109 17.32 -5.47 10.11
N GLY A 110 17.27 -6.76 10.38
CA GLY A 110 17.09 -7.29 11.75
C GLY A 110 15.65 -7.19 12.28
N ARG A 111 14.71 -6.57 11.56
CA ARG A 111 13.28 -6.59 11.92
C ARG A 111 12.63 -7.86 11.34
N THR A 112 11.75 -8.49 12.12
CA THR A 112 10.99 -9.66 11.67
C THR A 112 9.70 -9.24 10.97
N TYR A 113 9.45 -9.78 9.78
CA TYR A 113 8.25 -9.55 8.96
C TYR A 113 7.53 -10.86 8.68
N ARG A 114 6.23 -10.77 8.34
CA ARG A 114 5.44 -11.91 7.87
C ARG A 114 4.82 -11.63 6.49
N LEU A 115 5.44 -12.17 5.44
CA LEU A 115 5.01 -12.03 4.03
C LEU A 115 4.14 -13.23 3.62
N GLY A 116 3.02 -13.00 2.94
CA GLY A 116 2.19 -14.09 2.43
C GLY A 116 1.18 -13.67 1.39
N TRP A 117 0.42 -14.64 0.88
CA TRP A 117 -0.68 -14.39 -0.05
C TRP A 117 -1.96 -15.12 0.38
N THR A 118 -3.11 -14.48 0.17
CA THR A 118 -4.43 -14.90 0.73
C THR A 118 -5.52 -15.03 -0.32
N GLU A 119 -5.34 -14.42 -1.50
CA GLU A 119 -6.26 -14.50 -2.64
C GLU A 119 -5.50 -14.78 -3.94
N GLY A 120 -6.17 -15.26 -4.98
CA GLY A 120 -5.53 -15.41 -6.29
C GLY A 120 -6.44 -15.89 -7.41
N ASP A 121 -5.90 -15.90 -8.63
CA ASP A 121 -6.57 -16.23 -9.89
C ASP A 121 -6.96 -17.71 -10.08
N GLY A 122 -6.56 -18.58 -9.14
CA GLY A 122 -6.77 -20.03 -9.18
C GLY A 122 -5.70 -20.84 -9.91
N LEU A 123 -4.61 -20.19 -10.34
CA LEU A 123 -3.38 -20.88 -10.74
C LEU A 123 -2.55 -21.28 -9.51
N GLY A 124 -1.52 -22.09 -9.72
CA GLY A 124 -0.64 -22.54 -8.65
C GLY A 124 0.48 -21.55 -8.41
N HIS A 125 0.48 -20.88 -7.26
CA HIS A 125 1.47 -19.88 -6.87
C HIS A 125 2.25 -20.31 -5.62
N ASN A 126 3.43 -19.72 -5.44
CA ASN A 126 4.23 -19.78 -4.22
C ASN A 126 5.08 -18.51 -4.11
N ILE A 127 5.56 -18.18 -2.92
CA ILE A 127 6.60 -17.17 -2.68
C ILE A 127 7.95 -17.86 -2.46
N GLU A 128 9.00 -17.36 -3.09
CA GLU A 128 10.43 -17.55 -2.78
C GLU A 128 11.06 -16.18 -2.50
N ILE A 129 11.77 -16.02 -1.39
CA ILE A 129 12.65 -14.87 -1.16
C ILE A 129 14.02 -15.21 -1.74
N ARG A 130 14.57 -14.32 -2.58
CA ARG A 130 15.83 -14.53 -3.31
C ARG A 130 16.84 -13.41 -3.09
N ASP A 131 18.11 -13.78 -3.22
CA ASP A 131 19.25 -12.88 -3.25
C ASP A 131 19.50 -12.28 -4.65
N ALA A 132 20.54 -11.43 -4.74
CA ALA A 132 20.96 -10.77 -5.98
C ALA A 132 21.55 -11.73 -7.05
N ASP A 133 21.86 -12.98 -6.70
CA ASP A 133 22.27 -14.06 -7.61
C ASP A 133 21.09 -15.01 -7.97
N ASP A 134 19.84 -14.61 -7.65
CA ASP A 134 18.59 -15.38 -7.79
C ASP A 134 18.59 -16.73 -7.03
N THR A 135 19.39 -16.87 -5.97
CA THR A 135 19.36 -18.02 -5.05
C THR A 135 18.39 -17.77 -3.90
N VAL A 136 17.71 -18.82 -3.40
CA VAL A 136 16.75 -18.69 -2.29
C VAL A 136 17.50 -18.52 -0.97
N VAL A 137 17.21 -17.43 -0.25
CA VAL A 137 17.79 -17.14 1.07
C VAL A 137 17.19 -18.10 2.10
N ASP A 138 18.03 -18.75 2.92
CA ASP A 138 17.67 -19.61 4.06
C ASP A 138 16.45 -20.55 3.88
N ASP A 139 16.32 -21.17 2.71
CA ASP A 139 15.18 -22.03 2.32
C ASP A 139 13.79 -21.34 2.44
N LEU A 140 13.74 -19.99 2.42
CA LEU A 140 12.53 -19.15 2.51
C LEU A 140 11.62 -19.31 1.27
N SER A 141 10.89 -20.41 1.25
CA SER A 141 10.05 -20.86 0.13
C SER A 141 8.76 -21.53 0.62
N THR A 142 7.63 -21.08 0.10
CA THR A 142 6.32 -21.72 0.33
C THR A 142 6.05 -22.83 -0.71
N PRO A 143 5.23 -23.85 -0.42
CA PRO A 143 4.85 -24.87 -1.39
C PRO A 143 3.84 -24.34 -2.42
N VAL A 144 4.00 -24.69 -3.70
CA VAL A 144 3.07 -24.26 -4.78
C VAL A 144 1.65 -24.78 -4.58
N THR A 145 0.67 -23.87 -4.46
CA THR A 145 -0.75 -24.19 -4.25
C THR A 145 -1.69 -23.29 -5.05
N GLN A 146 -2.88 -23.80 -5.37
CA GLN A 146 -4.00 -23.03 -5.97
C GLN A 146 -4.94 -22.43 -4.90
N LYS A 147 -4.66 -22.70 -3.63
CA LYS A 147 -5.48 -22.32 -2.49
C LYS A 147 -4.55 -21.91 -1.34
N PRO A 148 -4.49 -20.62 -1.01
CA PRO A 148 -3.68 -20.15 0.10
C PRO A 148 -4.26 -20.53 1.46
N GLY A 149 -3.47 -20.28 2.50
CA GLY A 149 -3.72 -20.61 3.90
C GLY A 149 -2.45 -20.35 4.73
N GLU A 150 -2.39 -20.81 5.98
CA GLU A 150 -1.23 -20.56 6.86
C GLU A 150 0.11 -21.04 6.25
N GLU A 151 0.11 -22.13 5.48
CA GLU A 151 1.29 -22.65 4.77
C GLU A 151 1.78 -21.76 3.61
N GLN A 152 1.15 -20.61 3.34
CA GLN A 152 1.56 -19.62 2.32
C GLN A 152 2.08 -18.31 2.93
N TRP A 153 2.42 -18.31 4.21
CA TRP A 153 3.14 -17.23 4.86
C TRP A 153 4.56 -17.66 5.21
N LEU A 154 5.51 -16.77 4.92
CA LEU A 154 6.88 -16.80 5.44
C LEU A 154 6.96 -15.82 6.61
N GLU A 155 7.69 -16.19 7.65
CA GLU A 155 8.04 -15.33 8.78
C GLU A 155 9.57 -15.33 8.85
N PHE A 156 10.19 -14.16 8.76
CA PHE A 156 11.63 -14.02 8.52
C PHE A 156 12.17 -12.71 9.08
N GLU A 157 13.43 -12.72 9.51
CA GLU A 157 14.22 -11.53 9.81
C GLU A 157 14.78 -10.97 8.49
N ALA A 158 14.62 -9.67 8.23
CA ALA A 158 15.14 -9.07 7.00
C ALA A 158 16.67 -8.90 7.06
N THR A 159 17.37 -9.24 5.98
CA THR A 159 18.83 -9.24 5.88
C THR A 159 19.30 -8.59 4.58
N GLU A 160 20.44 -7.91 4.57
CA GLU A 160 21.05 -7.27 3.38
C GLU A 160 21.23 -8.22 2.17
N GLU A 161 21.17 -9.54 2.36
CA GLU A 161 21.23 -10.55 1.29
C GLU A 161 19.90 -10.70 0.51
N MET A 162 18.78 -10.13 0.97
CA MET A 162 17.46 -10.25 0.32
C MET A 162 17.25 -9.15 -0.74
N ALA A 163 16.86 -9.55 -1.96
CA ALA A 163 16.71 -8.62 -3.09
C ALA A 163 15.41 -8.77 -3.90
N ALA A 164 14.70 -9.91 -3.82
CA ALA A 164 13.46 -10.12 -4.56
C ALA A 164 12.52 -11.14 -3.90
N TYR A 165 11.22 -11.02 -4.17
CA TYR A 165 10.21 -12.05 -3.86
C TYR A 165 9.53 -12.55 -5.15
N VAL A 166 9.49 -13.87 -5.34
CA VAL A 166 9.27 -14.48 -6.67
C VAL A 166 8.28 -15.64 -6.63
N CYS A 167 7.36 -15.68 -7.60
CA CYS A 167 6.56 -16.87 -7.91
C CYS A 167 7.29 -17.77 -8.90
N LYS A 168 7.90 -18.86 -8.41
CA LYS A 168 8.73 -19.77 -9.20
C LYS A 168 8.11 -20.29 -10.51
N PRO A 169 6.82 -20.69 -10.59
CA PRO A 169 6.20 -21.10 -11.85
C PRO A 169 5.91 -19.95 -12.82
N HIS A 170 5.94 -18.68 -12.36
CA HIS A 170 5.47 -17.50 -13.08
C HIS A 170 6.47 -16.31 -13.02
N GLU A 171 7.76 -16.57 -12.80
CA GLU A 171 8.78 -15.57 -12.43
C GLU A 171 8.96 -14.42 -13.43
N SER A 172 8.56 -14.60 -14.69
CA SER A 172 8.61 -13.54 -15.73
C SER A 172 7.60 -12.42 -15.53
N ASN A 173 6.57 -12.63 -14.71
CA ASN A 173 5.51 -11.65 -14.40
C ASN A 173 5.39 -11.39 -12.89
N MET A 174 5.70 -12.37 -12.05
CA MET A 174 5.48 -12.35 -10.60
C MET A 174 6.82 -12.33 -9.86
N ARG A 175 7.53 -11.20 -9.97
CA ARG A 175 8.80 -10.88 -9.30
C ARG A 175 8.73 -9.42 -8.87
N GLY A 176 8.67 -9.17 -7.57
CA GLY A 176 8.87 -7.84 -7.00
C GLY A 176 10.22 -7.72 -6.30
N GLU A 177 10.61 -6.50 -6.01
CA GLU A 177 11.89 -6.15 -5.39
C GLU A 177 11.79 -6.14 -3.86
N ILE A 178 12.92 -6.33 -3.19
CA ILE A 178 13.06 -6.10 -1.74
C ILE A 178 14.19 -5.07 -1.57
N SER A 179 13.88 -3.98 -0.87
CA SER A 179 14.88 -3.01 -0.40
C SER A 179 15.08 -3.21 1.10
N VAL A 180 16.33 -3.26 1.56
CA VAL A 180 16.64 -3.55 2.97
C VAL A 180 17.32 -2.36 3.63
N GLU A 181 16.50 -1.57 4.32
CA GLU A 181 16.87 -0.42 5.14
C GLU A 181 17.86 -0.80 6.26
N THR A 182 19.02 -0.14 6.34
CA THR A 182 19.83 -0.14 7.56
C THR A 182 19.41 1.05 8.42
N PRO A 183 18.80 0.85 9.61
CA PRO A 183 18.38 1.97 10.45
C PRO A 183 19.63 2.73 10.88
N VAL A 184 19.72 3.99 10.46
CA VAL A 184 20.90 4.83 10.72
C VAL A 184 21.07 5.02 12.22
N ASN A 185 22.19 4.54 12.75
CA ASN A 185 22.52 4.62 14.17
C ASN A 185 23.40 5.86 14.40
N PRO A 186 22.85 7.00 14.89
CA PRO A 186 23.62 8.23 15.14
C PRO A 186 24.63 7.99 16.28
N GLY A 187 25.86 7.70 15.88
CA GLY A 187 26.83 7.07 16.77
C GLY A 187 27.41 7.99 17.87
N SER A 188 27.03 7.71 19.12
CA SER A 188 27.87 7.89 20.32
C SER A 188 28.55 9.26 20.51
N ASP A 189 27.78 10.29 20.83
CA ASP A 189 28.19 11.25 21.89
C ASP A 189 26.99 11.54 22.81
N SER A 190 27.24 11.86 24.08
CA SER A 190 26.20 11.77 25.11
C SER A 190 25.43 13.07 25.36
N SER A 191 24.11 13.03 25.18
CA SER A 191 23.13 13.76 26.01
C SER A 191 21.78 13.05 25.93
N ASP A 192 21.16 12.82 27.08
CA ASP A 192 19.86 12.16 27.21
C ASP A 192 18.72 13.09 26.72
N ASP A 193 17.93 12.62 25.76
CA ASP A 193 16.47 12.74 25.70
C ASP A 193 15.97 11.74 24.63
N GLU A 194 14.95 10.94 24.93
CA GLU A 194 14.40 9.94 24.00
C GLU A 194 13.09 10.46 23.40
N GLU A 195 13.08 10.66 22.08
CA GLU A 195 11.89 11.02 21.31
C GLU A 195 11.79 10.11 20.08
N SER A 196 10.57 9.69 19.72
CA SER A 196 10.32 8.66 18.71
C SER A 196 10.72 9.09 17.30
N ALA A 197 11.03 8.12 16.44
CA ALA A 197 11.25 8.33 15.00
C ALA A 197 9.92 8.55 14.23
N GLU A 198 9.08 9.47 14.72
CA GLU A 198 7.85 9.93 14.06
C GLU A 198 7.87 11.46 14.01
N GLY A 199 8.10 12.05 12.83
CA GLY A 199 7.95 13.48 12.58
C GLY A 199 8.91 14.41 13.33
N GLN A 200 10.24 14.23 13.18
CA GLN A 200 11.23 15.15 13.77
C GLN A 200 10.93 16.61 13.38
N GLU A 201 10.62 17.46 14.36
CA GLU A 201 10.26 18.87 14.15
C GLU A 201 11.49 19.72 13.80
N VAL A 202 11.54 20.24 12.57
CA VAL A 202 12.62 21.08 12.07
C VAL A 202 12.12 22.49 11.78
N ARG A 203 12.57 23.48 12.56
CA ARG A 203 12.28 24.90 12.27
C ARG A 203 13.16 25.42 11.15
N ILE A 204 12.53 26.01 10.13
CA ILE A 204 13.17 26.56 8.95
C ILE A 204 13.28 28.09 9.10
N GLU A 205 14.45 28.67 8.82
CA GLU A 205 14.63 30.13 8.87
C GLU A 205 13.88 30.81 7.70
N PRO A 206 13.16 31.93 7.92
CA PRO A 206 12.51 32.70 6.86
C PRO A 206 13.41 33.01 5.65
N GLY A 207 12.89 32.82 4.44
CA GLY A 207 13.63 32.99 3.19
C GLY A 207 14.56 31.82 2.84
N THR A 208 14.48 30.69 3.55
CA THR A 208 15.23 29.47 3.25
C THR A 208 14.51 28.63 2.19
N ARG A 209 15.32 27.94 1.40
CA ARG A 209 14.90 26.89 0.48
C ARG A 209 15.15 25.51 1.10
N VAL A 210 14.12 24.69 1.16
CA VAL A 210 14.19 23.28 1.53
C VAL A 210 14.27 22.44 0.25
N GLU A 211 15.20 21.49 0.22
CA GLU A 211 15.50 20.63 -0.92
C GLU A 211 15.46 19.16 -0.50
N PHE A 212 14.72 18.33 -1.24
CA PHE A 212 14.59 16.89 -1.02
C PHE A 212 15.18 16.04 -2.16
N ARG A 213 15.51 14.79 -1.83
CA ARG A 213 15.50 13.65 -2.77
C ARG A 213 14.09 13.07 -2.79
N ALA A 214 13.57 12.85 -4.00
CA ALA A 214 12.27 12.22 -4.25
C ALA A 214 12.44 10.70 -4.37
N GLN A 215 12.03 9.96 -3.33
CA GLN A 215 11.98 8.49 -3.36
C GLN A 215 10.52 8.07 -3.24
N THR A 216 10.07 7.06 -4.00
CA THR A 216 8.70 6.51 -3.93
C THR A 216 8.22 6.11 -2.54
N VAL A 217 9.13 5.99 -1.57
CA VAL A 217 8.86 5.67 -0.15
C VAL A 217 9.00 6.86 0.82
N GLU A 218 9.63 7.98 0.44
CA GLU A 218 9.82 9.15 1.32
C GLU A 218 10.37 10.41 0.62
N TRP A 219 10.24 11.56 1.29
CA TRP A 219 11.09 12.72 1.06
C TRP A 219 12.32 12.68 1.99
N GLU A 220 13.50 12.40 1.45
CA GLU A 220 14.76 12.52 2.21
C GLU A 220 15.32 13.95 2.07
N GLY A 221 15.55 14.65 3.18
CA GLY A 221 16.09 16.02 3.13
C GLY A 221 17.56 16.10 2.70
N ILE A 222 17.86 17.05 1.81
CA ILE A 222 19.21 17.39 1.32
C ILE A 222 19.67 18.72 1.94
N ALA A 223 18.79 19.73 1.98
CA ALA A 223 19.10 21.05 2.52
C ALA A 223 17.83 21.72 3.09
N PRO A 224 17.94 22.64 4.08
CA PRO A 224 19.15 23.02 4.82
C PRO A 224 19.65 21.90 5.74
N ALA A 225 20.87 22.03 6.30
CA ALA A 225 21.48 21.00 7.16
C ALA A 225 20.59 20.43 8.30
N PRO A 226 19.63 21.18 8.90
CA PRO A 226 18.68 20.61 9.86
C PRO A 226 17.69 19.55 9.32
N VAL A 227 17.52 19.42 7.99
CA VAL A 227 16.76 18.31 7.36
C VAL A 227 17.66 17.28 6.68
N GLU A 228 19.00 17.46 6.67
CA GLU A 228 19.93 16.60 5.91
C GLU A 228 19.88 15.14 6.41
N GLY A 229 19.45 14.22 5.54
CA GLY A 229 19.23 12.81 5.86
C GLY A 229 18.01 12.51 6.73
N VAL A 230 17.08 13.46 6.89
CA VAL A 230 15.83 13.28 7.65
C VAL A 230 14.69 12.86 6.70
N PRO A 231 13.99 11.75 6.96
CA PRO A 231 12.84 11.33 6.17
C PRO A 231 11.56 12.06 6.60
N ASN A 232 10.79 12.57 5.64
CA ASN A 232 9.50 13.26 5.85
C ASN A 232 9.47 14.25 7.05
N PRO A 233 10.45 15.16 7.22
CA PRO A 233 10.56 16.04 8.38
C PRO A 233 9.33 16.93 8.58
N THR A 234 8.93 17.15 9.83
CA THR A 234 7.88 18.13 10.15
C THR A 234 8.45 19.53 10.06
N LEU A 235 8.00 20.32 9.08
CA LEU A 235 8.54 21.64 8.80
C LEU A 235 7.83 22.71 9.65
N VAL A 236 8.53 23.27 10.63
CA VAL A 236 8.02 24.35 11.49
C VAL A 236 8.35 25.70 10.85
N LEU A 237 7.31 26.44 10.45
CA LEU A 237 7.40 27.70 9.69
C LEU A 237 6.75 28.86 10.46
N GLU A 238 7.21 30.09 10.21
CA GLU A 238 6.61 31.32 10.77
C GLU A 238 5.53 31.91 9.85
N ASP A 239 4.34 32.22 10.40
CA ASP A 239 3.16 32.77 9.71
C ASP A 239 3.44 34.13 9.04
N GLY A 240 3.12 34.22 7.74
CA GLY A 240 3.35 35.41 6.92
C GLY A 240 4.78 35.59 6.39
N GLU A 241 5.70 34.66 6.67
CA GLU A 241 7.06 34.65 6.10
C GLU A 241 7.15 33.77 4.85
N THR A 242 8.12 34.06 3.98
CA THR A 242 8.25 33.39 2.66
C THR A 242 9.29 32.28 2.65
N TYR A 243 9.00 31.17 1.96
CA TYR A 243 9.86 29.98 1.86
C TYR A 243 9.90 29.43 0.43
N GLU A 244 10.93 28.62 0.13
CA GLU A 244 10.98 27.76 -1.06
C GLU A 244 11.00 26.28 -0.65
N LEU A 245 10.31 25.42 -1.39
CA LEU A 245 10.25 23.97 -1.18
C LEU A 245 10.38 23.26 -2.53
N GLY A 246 11.32 22.32 -2.67
CA GLY A 246 11.57 21.65 -3.94
C GLY A 246 12.29 20.30 -3.80
N TRP A 247 12.43 19.60 -4.92
CA TRP A 247 13.27 18.41 -5.02
C TRP A 247 14.30 18.54 -6.15
N THR A 248 15.47 17.94 -5.97
CA THR A 248 16.63 18.10 -6.87
C THR A 248 17.30 16.78 -7.27
N GLU A 249 16.94 15.67 -6.63
CA GLU A 249 17.36 14.32 -6.96
C GLU A 249 16.13 13.40 -6.94
N GLY A 250 16.02 12.42 -7.82
CA GLY A 250 14.85 11.51 -7.87
C GLY A 250 15.17 10.07 -8.27
N ASP A 251 14.29 9.14 -7.91
CA ASP A 251 14.41 7.70 -8.19
C ASP A 251 14.01 7.25 -9.62
N GLY A 252 13.62 8.20 -10.48
CA GLY A 252 13.16 7.95 -11.85
C GLY A 252 11.66 7.67 -11.99
N SER A 253 10.89 7.69 -10.89
CA SER A 253 9.42 7.67 -10.90
C SER A 253 8.83 9.06 -11.16
N GLU A 254 7.54 9.16 -11.47
CA GLU A 254 6.87 10.47 -11.63
C GLU A 254 6.59 11.11 -10.26
N HIS A 255 7.22 12.25 -9.97
CA HIS A 255 7.07 12.98 -8.71
C HIS A 255 6.63 14.43 -8.92
N ASN A 256 5.91 14.98 -7.96
CA ASN A 256 5.66 16.42 -7.79
C ASN A 256 5.66 16.77 -6.30
N ILE A 257 5.70 18.06 -5.96
CA ILE A 257 5.44 18.55 -4.60
C ILE A 257 4.15 19.36 -4.61
N GLU A 258 3.26 19.05 -3.67
CA GLU A 258 2.05 19.82 -3.37
C GLU A 258 2.06 20.29 -1.92
N ILE A 259 1.59 21.51 -1.66
CA ILE A 259 1.32 22.01 -0.31
C ILE A 259 -0.19 21.91 -0.07
N ARG A 260 -0.60 21.23 1.01
CA ARG A 260 -1.98 20.84 1.27
C ARG A 260 -2.48 21.32 2.63
N ASN A 261 -3.80 21.49 2.74
CA ASN A 261 -4.51 21.83 3.97
C ASN A 261 -4.89 20.58 4.77
N ALA A 262 -5.53 20.78 5.93
CA ALA A 262 -5.97 19.70 6.82
C ALA A 262 -7.11 18.83 6.27
N ASP A 263 -7.73 19.21 5.14
CA ASP A 263 -8.75 18.45 4.41
C ASP A 263 -8.17 17.74 3.16
N ASP A 264 -6.83 17.72 3.01
CA ASP A 264 -6.05 17.17 1.87
C ASP A 264 -6.25 17.91 0.53
N GLU A 265 -6.77 19.16 0.55
CA GLU A 265 -6.87 20.01 -0.63
C GLU A 265 -5.59 20.86 -0.83
N VAL A 266 -5.15 21.03 -2.08
CA VAL A 266 -3.96 21.82 -2.43
C VAL A 266 -4.21 23.32 -2.18
N VAL A 267 -3.42 23.92 -1.29
CA VAL A 267 -3.50 25.34 -0.90
C VAL A 267 -3.12 26.22 -2.08
N ASP A 268 -4.00 27.15 -2.49
CA ASP A 268 -3.81 28.14 -3.58
C ASP A 268 -3.29 27.59 -4.94
N GLY A 269 -3.32 26.28 -5.15
CA GLY A 269 -2.72 25.64 -6.33
C GLY A 269 -1.19 25.52 -6.27
N LEU A 270 -0.61 25.51 -5.06
CA LEU A 270 0.81 25.24 -4.78
C LEU A 270 1.16 23.77 -5.09
N SER A 271 1.37 23.47 -6.38
CA SER A 271 1.73 22.16 -6.92
C SER A 271 2.76 22.31 -8.05
N THR A 272 3.82 21.48 -8.07
CA THR A 272 4.76 21.41 -9.21
C THR A 272 4.19 20.53 -10.34
N GLU A 273 4.72 20.67 -11.56
CA GLU A 273 4.36 19.74 -12.65
C GLU A 273 4.98 18.35 -12.37
N LEU A 274 4.29 17.25 -12.70
CA LEU A 274 4.85 15.90 -12.56
C LEU A 274 6.08 15.73 -13.47
N ALA A 275 7.20 15.26 -12.89
CA ALA A 275 8.45 14.99 -13.60
C ALA A 275 9.08 13.68 -13.12
N SER A 276 9.79 12.99 -14.02
CA SER A 276 10.52 11.74 -13.76
C SER A 276 11.98 11.81 -14.21
N GLU A 277 12.58 12.98 -14.05
CA GLU A 277 14.00 13.23 -14.31
C GLU A 277 14.81 13.03 -13.03
N ASP A 278 15.97 12.38 -13.13
CA ASP A 278 16.82 12.04 -11.96
C ASP A 278 17.43 13.30 -11.28
N GLU A 279 17.57 14.40 -12.03
CA GLU A 279 18.15 15.69 -11.60
C GLU A 279 17.33 16.89 -12.19
N PRO A 280 16.11 17.20 -11.71
CA PRO A 280 15.29 18.30 -12.24
C PRO A 280 15.81 19.69 -11.83
N THR A 281 15.42 20.74 -12.57
CA THR A 281 15.90 22.12 -12.31
C THR A 281 14.83 23.14 -11.91
N ASP A 282 13.57 22.72 -11.95
CA ASP A 282 12.38 23.58 -11.97
C ASP A 282 11.27 23.08 -11.04
N GLN A 283 11.53 21.98 -10.33
CA GLN A 283 10.67 21.34 -9.35
C GLN A 283 10.68 22.04 -7.98
N VAL A 284 10.28 23.32 -7.98
CA VAL A 284 10.40 24.22 -6.82
C VAL A 284 9.17 25.11 -6.72
N LEU A 285 8.55 25.13 -5.54
CA LEU A 285 7.52 26.09 -5.14
C LEU A 285 8.14 27.22 -4.31
N ALA A 286 7.62 28.43 -4.48
CA ALA A 286 7.88 29.57 -3.60
C ALA A 286 6.53 30.07 -3.05
N PHE A 287 6.41 30.20 -1.73
CA PHE A 287 5.15 30.46 -1.05
C PHE A 287 5.33 31.38 0.17
N GLU A 288 4.22 31.94 0.65
CA GLU A 288 4.10 32.65 1.92
C GLU A 288 3.37 31.69 2.88
N ALA A 289 3.96 31.40 4.04
CA ALA A 289 3.41 30.41 4.96
C ALA A 289 2.15 30.96 5.64
N SER A 290 1.06 30.20 5.65
CA SER A 290 -0.21 30.58 6.29
C SER A 290 -0.81 29.42 7.07
N ALA A 291 -1.62 29.73 8.08
CA ALA A 291 -2.33 28.75 8.91
C ALA A 291 -3.31 27.79 8.17
N GLU A 292 -3.45 27.92 6.85
CA GLU A 292 -4.19 26.97 6.00
C GLU A 292 -3.33 25.76 5.58
N MET A 293 -2.00 25.87 5.71
CA MET A 293 -1.04 24.81 5.34
C MET A 293 -0.88 23.80 6.49
N ALA A 294 -0.94 22.51 6.16
CA ALA A 294 -0.82 21.40 7.12
C ALA A 294 0.14 20.29 6.67
N ALA A 295 0.40 20.13 5.37
CA ALA A 295 1.31 19.11 4.86
C ALA A 295 1.97 19.51 3.54
N TYR A 296 3.09 18.85 3.22
CA TYR A 296 3.61 18.73 1.87
C TYR A 296 3.58 17.27 1.43
N ALA A 297 3.22 17.00 0.17
CA ALA A 297 3.03 15.64 -0.33
C ALA A 297 3.40 15.47 -1.81
N CYS A 298 3.74 14.24 -2.21
CA CYS A 298 3.76 13.82 -3.62
C CYS A 298 2.38 13.30 -4.02
N ALA A 299 1.78 13.82 -5.10
CA ALA A 299 0.41 13.43 -5.49
C ALA A 299 0.24 11.93 -5.83
N PRO A 300 1.12 11.28 -6.62
CA PRO A 300 1.02 9.84 -6.89
C PRO A 300 1.45 8.95 -5.72
N HIS A 301 2.23 9.46 -4.76
CA HIS A 301 2.88 8.66 -3.70
C HIS A 301 2.52 9.12 -2.27
N VAL A 302 1.39 9.82 -2.11
CA VAL A 302 0.95 10.47 -0.85
C VAL A 302 0.99 9.56 0.39
N SER A 303 0.78 8.26 0.24
CA SER A 303 0.79 7.30 1.35
C SER A 303 2.16 7.14 2.03
N HIS A 304 3.25 7.59 1.39
CA HIS A 304 4.62 7.45 1.88
C HIS A 304 5.42 8.76 1.78
N MET A 305 5.23 9.51 0.69
CA MET A 305 5.89 10.79 0.44
C MET A 305 5.05 11.96 0.98
N GLN A 306 4.85 12.04 2.29
CA GLN A 306 4.14 13.13 2.97
C GLN A 306 4.82 13.51 4.28
N GLY A 307 5.02 14.81 4.52
CA GLY A 307 5.46 15.37 5.80
C GLY A 307 4.54 16.51 6.28
N GLU A 308 4.51 16.75 7.59
CA GLU A 308 3.68 17.80 8.19
C GLU A 308 4.29 19.20 7.98
N ILE A 309 3.42 20.20 7.82
CA ILE A 309 3.77 21.63 7.92
C ILE A 309 3.10 22.19 9.18
N ARG A 310 3.89 22.74 10.09
CA ARG A 310 3.40 23.34 11.34
C ARG A 310 3.66 24.84 11.35
N ILE A 311 2.59 25.62 11.47
CA ILE A 311 2.65 27.09 11.44
C ILE A 311 2.71 27.67 12.85
N GLU A 312 3.75 28.45 13.14
CA GLU A 312 3.90 29.25 14.36
C GLU A 312 3.59 30.73 14.10
N GLY A 313 3.23 31.47 15.17
CA GLY A 313 2.95 32.91 15.08
C GLY A 313 1.55 33.27 14.60
N ALA A 314 0.87 32.34 13.91
CA ALA A 314 -0.52 32.45 13.48
C ALA A 314 -1.43 32.97 14.60
N THR A 315 -2.03 34.14 14.37
CA THR A 315 -2.99 34.72 15.31
C THR A 315 -4.38 34.20 14.97
N PRO A 316 -5.11 33.53 15.90
CA PRO A 316 -6.44 33.01 15.62
C PRO A 316 -7.43 34.15 15.34
N GLU A 317 -8.15 34.05 14.21
CA GLU A 317 -9.21 34.98 13.77
C GLU A 317 -10.55 34.81 14.52
#